data_AF-Q4UHF5-F1
#
_entry.id   AF-Q4UHF5-F1
#
_cell.length_a   1.000
_cell.length_b   1.000
_cell.length_c   1.000
_cell.angle_alpha   90.00
_cell.angle_beta   90.00
_cell.angle_gamma   90.00
#
_symmetry.space_group_name_H-M   'P 1'
#
loop_
_entity.id
_entity.type
_entity.pdbx_description
1 polymer ?
#
loop_
_entity_poly.entity_id
_entity_poly.type
_entity_poly.pdbx_seq_one_letter_code
_entity_poly.pdbx_strand_id
1 'polypeptide(L)'
;MSFNDARFNQDGTCICVANDHGFKILNTNPLVITCDRDLRNKNVGSIGIAEMLYRSNLLALVGNGEYYDIRKGAMRSVHRFIKPWKQNVVTVWDDKKHVEVVQLVFNDSILNIKLMHDMYLVTVVHNMSGLKNYYRLVVVLKYRVYVYQMSDVSLVDCSATIYNLFGMVSTSSSKTLNIIAHPGKLRGTVVVQLYTKLPKKSSFSDEDELFSQEPRSENNVESMESFYLNEILESGEEVGSYNKVVLKMKLHRSDITAVTLSPNGYLMATSSQEGRFIKLFDTLSGELIQVFRKTNRFGRVTRCVIDKDSRWLAVVTDRPKLYVYEIDHEAVRDCEFGNLNRKINFANSCIVDINNDDSEVGKYFKMYKYSIINPATSCCRDKFCNKVVNKTIMLLQSFPYICSYK
;
A
#
# COMPACT_ATOMS: atom_id res chain seq x y z
N MET A 1 7.24 -0.61 -26.72
CA MET A 1 6.78 -0.26 -25.37
C MET A 1 7.09 -1.38 -24.41
N SER A 2 8.16 -1.25 -23.65
CA SER A 2 8.53 -2.17 -22.57
C SER A 2 7.73 -1.87 -21.31
N PHE A 3 7.23 -2.93 -20.67
CA PHE A 3 6.58 -2.87 -19.36
C PHE A 3 7.64 -2.81 -18.27
N ASN A 4 7.50 -1.89 -17.31
CA ASN A 4 8.45 -1.74 -16.19
C ASN A 4 7.82 -2.10 -14.84
N ASP A 5 6.63 -1.55 -14.54
CA ASP A 5 5.94 -1.80 -13.27
C ASP A 5 4.42 -1.61 -13.43
N ALA A 6 3.63 -2.24 -12.56
CA ALA A 6 2.20 -2.01 -12.46
C ALA A 6 1.71 -2.10 -11.02
N ARG A 7 0.84 -1.16 -10.64
CA ARG A 7 0.37 -0.99 -9.27
C ARG A 7 -1.10 -0.64 -9.22
N PHE A 8 -1.81 -1.23 -8.28
CA PHE A 8 -3.11 -0.72 -7.87
C PHE A 8 -2.92 0.62 -7.15
N ASN A 9 -3.87 1.53 -7.34
CA ASN A 9 -4.06 2.61 -6.38
C ASN A 9 -4.62 2.05 -5.05
N GLN A 10 -4.62 2.88 -4.03
CA GLN A 10 -4.85 2.51 -2.63
C GLN A 10 -6.21 1.82 -2.41
N ASP A 11 -7.24 2.23 -3.16
CA ASP A 11 -8.60 1.68 -3.09
C ASP A 11 -8.87 0.58 -4.14
N GLY A 12 -7.88 0.19 -4.94
CA GLY A 12 -8.02 -0.89 -5.94
C GLY A 12 -8.93 -0.58 -7.11
N THR A 13 -9.30 0.68 -7.29
CA THR A 13 -10.22 1.10 -8.34
C THR A 13 -9.49 1.46 -9.65
N CYS A 14 -8.17 1.62 -9.62
CA CYS A 14 -7.34 1.89 -10.78
C CYS A 14 -6.02 1.10 -10.75
N ILE A 15 -5.45 0.86 -11.93
CA ILE A 15 -4.11 0.31 -12.12
C ILE A 15 -3.26 1.35 -12.86
N CYS A 16 -2.11 1.71 -12.29
CA CYS A 16 -1.09 2.50 -12.96
C CYS A 16 -0.03 1.57 -13.55
N VAL A 17 0.32 1.76 -14.82
CA VAL A 17 1.33 0.98 -15.54
C VAL A 17 2.45 1.90 -16.01
N ALA A 18 3.64 1.71 -15.46
CA ALA A 18 4.86 2.41 -15.86
C ALA A 18 5.55 1.70 -17.03
N ASN A 19 6.12 2.48 -17.95
CA ASN A 19 6.73 1.97 -19.17
C ASN A 19 7.89 2.86 -19.65
N ASP A 20 8.47 2.51 -20.79
CA ASP A 20 9.58 3.19 -21.44
C ASP A 20 9.24 4.57 -22.05
N HIS A 21 7.97 4.95 -22.12
CA HIS A 21 7.53 6.23 -22.70
C HIS A 21 6.87 7.16 -21.67
N GLY A 22 6.32 6.60 -20.58
CA GLY A 22 5.61 7.34 -19.56
C GLY A 22 4.79 6.39 -18.68
N PHE A 23 3.49 6.63 -18.57
CA PHE A 23 2.58 5.78 -17.78
C PHE A 23 1.18 5.70 -18.40
N LYS A 24 0.45 4.63 -18.05
CA LYS A 24 -0.98 4.48 -18.37
C LYS A 24 -1.78 4.25 -17.10
N ILE A 25 -3.03 4.71 -17.08
CA ILE A 25 -3.98 4.43 -16.00
C ILE A 25 -5.15 3.66 -16.59
N LEU A 26 -5.52 2.57 -15.92
CA LEU A 26 -6.68 1.76 -16.24
C LEU A 26 -7.66 1.81 -15.07
N ASN A 27 -8.95 1.92 -15.35
CA ASN A 27 -9.99 1.61 -14.38
C ASN A 27 -10.06 0.09 -14.19
N THR A 28 -10.37 -0.40 -12.99
CA THR A 28 -10.49 -1.85 -12.75
C THR A 28 -11.89 -2.37 -13.07
N ASN A 29 -12.92 -1.51 -12.99
CA ASN A 29 -14.29 -1.87 -13.32
C ASN A 29 -15.06 -0.70 -13.97
N PRO A 30 -15.40 -0.77 -15.27
CA PRO A 30 -14.91 -1.76 -16.25
C PRO A 30 -13.40 -1.60 -16.50
N LEU A 31 -12.74 -2.67 -16.97
CA LEU A 31 -11.31 -2.67 -17.28
C LEU A 31 -11.03 -1.87 -18.57
N VAL A 32 -10.78 -0.56 -18.43
CA VAL A 32 -10.62 0.38 -19.55
C VAL A 32 -9.45 1.33 -19.28
N ILE A 33 -8.66 1.62 -20.31
CA ILE A 33 -7.61 2.65 -20.26
C ILE A 33 -8.28 4.01 -20.16
N THR A 34 -8.05 4.72 -19.05
CA THR A 34 -8.57 6.08 -18.82
C THR A 34 -7.53 7.16 -19.07
N CYS A 35 -6.25 6.81 -19.02
CA CYS A 35 -5.15 7.73 -19.29
C CYS A 35 -3.99 7.03 -19.99
N ASP A 36 -3.41 7.68 -21.00
CA ASP A 36 -2.19 7.27 -21.67
C ASP A 36 -1.27 8.49 -21.79
N ARG A 37 -0.21 8.54 -20.98
CA ARG A 37 0.71 9.67 -20.91
C ARG A 37 2.05 9.31 -21.49
N ASP A 38 2.38 9.97 -22.60
CA ASP A 38 3.71 9.98 -23.19
C ASP A 38 4.51 11.17 -22.64
N LEU A 39 5.62 10.86 -21.97
CA LEU A 39 6.50 11.82 -21.32
C LEU A 39 7.87 11.91 -21.98
N ARG A 40 8.07 11.31 -23.16
CA ARG A 40 9.34 11.37 -23.91
C ARG A 40 9.73 12.79 -24.31
N ASN A 41 8.74 13.67 -24.51
CA ASN A 41 8.96 15.08 -24.81
C ASN A 41 9.40 15.91 -23.58
N LYS A 42 9.24 15.36 -22.37
CA LYS A 42 9.62 16.03 -21.12
C LYS A 42 11.00 15.61 -20.67
N ASN A 43 11.22 14.31 -20.50
CA ASN A 43 12.43 13.74 -19.93
C ASN A 43 12.86 12.50 -20.73
N VAL A 44 14.17 12.24 -20.80
CA VAL A 44 14.71 11.05 -21.48
C VAL A 44 14.77 9.83 -20.57
N GLY A 45 14.72 8.65 -21.16
CA GLY A 45 14.76 7.38 -20.43
C GLY A 45 13.36 6.85 -20.11
N SER A 46 13.32 5.85 -19.23
CA SER A 46 12.10 5.10 -18.92
C SER A 46 11.62 5.36 -17.49
N ILE A 47 10.30 5.28 -17.29
CA ILE A 47 9.70 5.35 -15.96
C ILE A 47 9.68 3.94 -15.38
N GLY A 48 10.39 3.74 -14.28
CA GLY A 48 10.48 2.49 -13.56
C GLY A 48 9.33 2.29 -12.59
N ILE A 49 8.93 3.34 -11.85
CA ILE A 49 7.85 3.29 -10.86
C ILE A 49 6.88 4.44 -11.15
N ALA A 50 5.58 4.13 -11.12
CA ALA A 50 4.51 5.12 -11.10
C ALA A 50 3.47 4.74 -10.02
N GLU A 51 3.35 5.57 -8.99
CA GLU A 51 2.41 5.37 -7.87
C GLU A 51 1.36 6.48 -7.91
N MET A 52 0.08 6.11 -7.92
CA MET A 52 -1.04 7.06 -7.86
C MET A 52 -1.32 7.48 -6.41
N LEU A 53 -1.86 8.69 -6.22
CA LEU A 53 -2.59 9.05 -5.00
C LEU A 53 -4.09 8.94 -5.26
N TYR A 54 -4.68 7.81 -4.89
CA TYR A 54 -6.08 7.45 -5.07
C TYR A 54 -6.54 7.69 -6.51
N ARG A 55 -7.58 8.50 -6.71
CA ARG A 55 -8.06 8.96 -8.03
C ARG A 55 -7.76 10.44 -8.27
N SER A 56 -6.75 10.98 -7.60
CA SER A 56 -6.28 12.34 -7.86
C SER A 56 -5.46 12.41 -9.15
N ASN A 57 -5.15 13.63 -9.56
CA ASN A 57 -4.24 13.94 -10.66
C ASN A 57 -2.75 13.84 -10.27
N LEU A 58 -2.43 13.48 -9.03
CA LEU A 58 -1.05 13.43 -8.55
C LEU A 58 -0.49 12.01 -8.63
N LEU A 59 0.70 11.90 -9.22
CA LEU A 59 1.48 10.68 -9.29
C LEU A 59 2.90 10.90 -8.79
N ALA A 60 3.49 9.89 -8.15
CA ALA A 60 4.93 9.85 -7.87
C ALA A 60 5.62 8.95 -8.91
N LEU A 61 6.61 9.52 -9.61
CA LEU A 61 7.34 8.90 -10.71
C LEU A 61 8.82 8.74 -10.35
N VAL A 62 9.42 7.60 -10.70
CA VAL A 62 10.86 7.32 -10.59
C VAL A 62 11.35 6.67 -11.87
N GLY A 63 12.56 7.04 -12.31
CA GLY A 63 13.18 6.45 -13.50
C GLY A 63 13.69 5.04 -13.29
N ASN A 64 13.76 4.24 -14.36
CA ASN A 64 14.31 2.88 -14.29
C ASN A 64 15.85 2.83 -14.38
N GLY A 65 16.55 3.96 -14.50
CA GLY A 65 18.02 4.06 -14.40
C GLY A 65 18.81 3.41 -15.54
N GLU A 66 18.17 2.56 -16.33
CA GLU A 66 18.59 2.15 -17.66
C GLU A 66 18.59 3.38 -18.56
N TYR A 67 19.71 4.10 -18.54
CA TYR A 67 19.99 5.18 -19.46
C TYR A 67 20.10 4.60 -20.87
N TYR A 68 19.03 4.66 -21.64
CA TYR A 68 19.16 4.57 -23.10
C TYR A 68 19.86 5.83 -23.56
N ASP A 69 21.17 5.73 -23.79
CA ASP A 69 21.95 6.82 -24.34
C ASP A 69 21.54 7.06 -25.79
N ILE A 70 20.66 8.05 -26.00
CA ILE A 70 20.21 8.48 -27.33
C ILE A 70 21.40 9.08 -28.12
N ARG A 71 22.57 9.30 -27.51
CA ARG A 71 23.80 9.71 -28.23
C ARG A 71 24.32 8.65 -29.21
N LYS A 72 23.79 7.42 -29.21
CA LYS A 72 24.09 6.39 -30.22
C LYS A 72 23.25 6.48 -31.50
N GLY A 73 22.30 7.42 -31.60
CA GLY A 73 21.51 7.70 -32.82
C GLY A 73 21.63 9.16 -33.28
N ALA A 74 21.35 9.43 -34.56
CA ALA A 74 21.66 10.64 -35.33
C ALA A 74 21.05 11.99 -34.87
N MET A 75 20.63 12.16 -33.61
CA MET A 75 19.90 13.33 -33.10
C MET A 75 20.68 14.05 -31.99
N ARG A 76 21.91 14.52 -32.30
CA ARG A 76 22.89 15.06 -31.33
C ARG A 76 22.56 16.45 -30.76
N SER A 77 21.67 17.23 -31.37
CA SER A 77 21.53 18.66 -31.07
C SER A 77 20.40 19.02 -30.11
N VAL A 78 19.37 18.17 -29.95
CA VAL A 78 18.18 18.48 -29.14
C VAL A 78 18.28 17.95 -27.70
N HIS A 79 19.04 16.88 -27.48
CA HIS A 79 19.06 16.14 -26.21
C HIS A 79 19.90 16.76 -25.08
N ARG A 80 20.65 17.84 -25.32
CA ARG A 80 21.48 18.47 -24.27
C ARG A 80 20.67 19.16 -23.17
N PHE A 81 19.40 19.48 -23.44
CA PHE A 81 18.52 20.23 -22.54
C PHE A 81 17.44 19.38 -21.88
N ILE A 82 17.33 18.09 -22.23
CA ILE A 82 16.28 17.20 -21.71
C ILE A 82 16.84 16.37 -20.55
N LYS A 83 16.23 16.51 -19.37
CA LYS A 83 16.68 15.81 -18.14
C LYS A 83 16.34 14.31 -18.21
N PRO A 84 17.21 13.41 -17.71
CA PRO A 84 16.89 11.99 -17.64
C PRO A 84 16.00 11.64 -16.44
N TRP A 85 15.13 10.65 -16.60
CA TRP A 85 14.49 9.95 -15.50
C TRP A 85 15.54 9.16 -14.70
N LYS A 86 15.75 9.50 -13.43
CA LYS A 86 16.75 8.87 -12.56
C LYS A 86 16.11 7.94 -11.53
N GLN A 87 16.83 6.87 -11.15
CA GLN A 87 16.40 5.92 -10.10
C GLN A 87 16.43 6.50 -8.69
N ASN A 88 17.21 7.56 -8.45
CA ASN A 88 17.39 8.17 -7.14
C ASN A 88 16.60 9.50 -7.02
N VAL A 89 15.68 9.78 -7.95
CA VAL A 89 14.87 10.99 -7.93
C VAL A 89 13.40 10.62 -7.96
N VAL A 90 12.64 11.05 -6.95
CA VAL A 90 11.17 11.03 -6.99
C VAL A 90 10.68 12.33 -7.61
N THR A 91 9.86 12.23 -8.65
CA THR A 91 9.16 13.38 -9.24
C THR A 91 7.68 13.26 -8.95
N VAL A 92 7.10 14.24 -8.27
CA VAL A 92 5.65 14.37 -8.11
C VAL A 92 5.10 15.09 -9.34
N TRP A 93 4.27 14.40 -10.11
CA TRP A 93 3.69 14.86 -11.36
C TRP A 93 2.22 15.22 -11.18
N ASP A 94 1.83 16.40 -11.67
CA ASP A 94 0.42 16.80 -11.80
C ASP A 94 -0.03 16.51 -13.23
N ASP A 95 -0.87 15.49 -13.37
CA ASP A 95 -1.35 15.02 -14.65
C ASP A 95 -2.38 15.93 -15.31
N LYS A 96 -3.10 16.73 -14.51
CA LYS A 96 -4.07 17.69 -15.04
C LYS A 96 -3.35 18.91 -15.62
N LYS A 97 -2.26 19.33 -14.98
CA LYS A 97 -1.46 20.50 -15.40
C LYS A 97 -0.30 20.15 -16.32
N HIS A 98 0.05 18.87 -16.45
CA HIS A 98 1.20 18.37 -17.21
C HIS A 98 2.54 18.97 -16.76
N VAL A 99 2.74 19.08 -15.44
CA VAL A 99 3.95 19.67 -14.84
C VAL A 99 4.51 18.81 -13.72
N GLU A 100 5.82 18.91 -13.54
CA GLU A 100 6.52 18.43 -12.36
C GLU A 100 6.27 19.41 -11.21
N VAL A 101 5.69 18.95 -10.10
CA VAL A 101 5.35 19.77 -8.93
C VAL A 101 6.51 19.84 -7.96
N VAL A 102 7.12 18.68 -7.66
CA VAL A 102 8.23 18.54 -6.70
C VAL A 102 9.20 17.48 -7.18
N GLN A 103 10.50 17.70 -6.95
CA GLN A 103 11.55 16.69 -7.11
C GLN A 103 12.32 16.50 -5.81
N LEU A 104 12.46 15.25 -5.38
CA LEU A 104 13.27 14.84 -4.23
C LEU A 104 14.42 13.96 -4.70
N VAL A 105 15.64 14.30 -4.30
CA VAL A 105 16.86 13.58 -4.70
C VAL A 105 17.40 12.80 -3.50
N PHE A 106 17.73 11.54 -3.73
CA PHE A 106 18.24 10.61 -2.74
C PHE A 106 19.65 10.13 -3.10
N ASN A 107 20.38 9.65 -2.09
CA ASN A 107 21.76 9.18 -2.27
C ASN A 107 21.83 7.75 -2.87
N ASP A 108 20.74 7.00 -2.83
CA ASP A 108 20.62 5.65 -3.38
C ASP A 108 19.42 5.53 -4.32
N SER A 109 19.41 4.48 -5.13
CA SER A 109 18.24 4.09 -5.91
C SER A 109 17.02 3.84 -5.02
N ILE A 110 15.90 4.42 -5.42
CA ILE A 110 14.60 4.23 -4.79
C ILE A 110 14.06 2.87 -5.22
N LEU A 111 13.75 2.03 -4.24
CA LEU A 111 13.23 0.68 -4.48
C LEU A 111 11.70 0.66 -4.50
N ASN A 112 11.07 1.52 -3.71
CA ASN A 112 9.62 1.58 -3.63
C ASN A 112 9.13 2.95 -3.13
N ILE A 113 7.90 3.30 -3.51
CA ILE A 113 7.18 4.48 -3.07
C ILE A 113 5.77 4.10 -2.64
N LYS A 114 5.27 4.75 -1.59
CA LYS A 114 3.86 4.75 -1.23
C LYS A 114 3.37 6.19 -1.05
N LEU A 115 2.18 6.45 -1.55
CA LEU A 115 1.43 7.67 -1.26
C LEU A 115 0.27 7.30 -0.35
N MET A 116 -0.02 8.13 0.64
CA MET A 116 -1.19 7.96 1.51
C MET A 116 -1.78 9.32 1.85
N HIS A 117 -3.08 9.36 2.13
CA HIS A 117 -3.66 10.57 2.72
C HIS A 117 -3.01 10.82 4.07
N ASP A 118 -2.87 12.09 4.42
CA ASP A 118 -2.62 12.46 5.80
C ASP A 118 -3.97 12.58 6.52
N MET A 119 -3.94 12.38 7.83
CA MET A 119 -5.15 12.38 8.66
C MET A 119 -5.74 13.78 8.66
N TYR A 120 -7.00 13.85 8.26
CA TYR A 120 -7.82 15.04 8.45
C TYR A 120 -8.35 14.97 9.88
N LEU A 121 -7.87 15.83 10.77
CA LEU A 121 -8.55 16.03 12.03
C LEU A 121 -9.85 16.74 11.65
N VAL A 122 -10.98 16.02 11.67
CA VAL A 122 -12.32 16.62 11.56
C VAL A 122 -12.57 17.35 12.87
N THR A 123 -11.82 18.42 13.14
CA THR A 123 -12.36 19.49 13.95
C THR A 123 -13.25 20.28 13.01
N VAL A 124 -14.54 20.21 13.31
CA VAL A 124 -15.57 21.12 12.83
C VAL A 124 -15.09 22.55 13.09
N VAL A 125 -14.37 23.11 12.13
CA VAL A 125 -14.30 24.56 11.94
C VAL A 125 -15.03 24.79 10.64
N HIS A 126 -16.37 24.82 10.75
CA HIS A 126 -17.17 25.54 9.77
C HIS A 126 -16.51 26.92 9.61
N ASN A 127 -16.16 27.26 8.38
CA ASN A 127 -15.63 28.56 7.95
C ASN A 127 -14.10 28.80 8.00
N MET A 128 -13.29 27.84 7.53
CA MET A 128 -12.09 28.23 6.78
C MET A 128 -11.98 27.47 5.46
N SER A 129 -12.22 28.20 4.37
CA SER A 129 -11.99 27.81 2.98
C SER A 129 -10.51 27.49 2.76
N GLY A 130 -10.14 26.22 2.87
CA GLY A 130 -8.80 25.76 2.54
C GLY A 130 -8.60 24.30 2.88
N LEU A 131 -9.29 23.38 2.18
CA LEU A 131 -8.85 21.98 2.12
C LEU A 131 -7.46 21.94 1.47
N LYS A 132 -6.41 22.17 2.26
CA LYS A 132 -5.05 21.76 1.86
C LYS A 132 -5.07 20.24 1.88
N ASN A 133 -4.94 19.62 0.72
CA ASN A 133 -4.83 18.18 0.61
C ASN A 133 -3.50 17.74 1.21
N TYR A 134 -3.51 17.33 2.47
CA TYR A 134 -2.34 16.77 3.13
C TYR A 134 -2.21 15.29 2.71
N TYR A 135 -1.05 14.92 2.19
CA TYR A 135 -0.68 13.54 1.89
C TYR A 135 0.76 13.29 2.30
N ARG A 136 1.06 12.05 2.65
CA ARG A 136 2.43 11.60 2.92
C ARG A 136 3.00 10.86 1.73
N LEU A 137 4.29 11.09 1.52
CA LEU A 137 5.11 10.35 0.58
C LEU A 137 6.10 9.50 1.38
N VAL A 138 6.01 8.18 1.20
CA VAL A 138 6.95 7.22 1.79
C VAL A 138 7.89 6.74 0.72
N VAL A 139 9.20 6.91 0.93
CA VAL A 139 10.25 6.53 -0.01
C VAL A 139 11.14 5.47 0.61
N VAL A 140 11.29 4.33 -0.06
CA VAL A 140 12.05 3.19 0.44
C VAL A 140 13.35 3.02 -0.34
N LEU A 141 14.46 3.07 0.38
CA LEU A 141 15.81 2.76 -0.08
C LEU A 141 16.28 1.41 0.51
N LYS A 142 17.51 1.00 0.20
CA LYS A 142 18.11 -0.26 0.66
C LYS A 142 18.19 -0.40 2.19
N TYR A 143 18.46 0.69 2.91
CA TYR A 143 18.69 0.68 4.37
C TYR A 143 17.86 1.71 5.13
N ARG A 144 16.99 2.45 4.43
CA ARG A 144 16.25 3.58 5.00
C ARG A 144 14.87 3.69 4.38
N VAL A 145 13.90 4.07 5.21
CA VAL A 145 12.56 4.49 4.83
C VAL A 145 12.41 5.95 5.23
N TYR A 146 12.08 6.80 4.27
CA TYR A 146 11.83 8.23 4.48
C TYR A 146 10.33 8.48 4.41
N VAL A 147 9.82 9.32 5.31
CA VAL A 147 8.43 9.76 5.34
C VAL A 147 8.42 11.28 5.22
N TYR A 148 7.81 11.78 4.15
CA TYR A 148 7.67 13.21 3.88
C TYR A 148 6.22 13.63 4.01
N GLN A 149 6.01 14.85 4.51
CA GLN A 149 4.75 15.55 4.40
C GLN A 149 4.79 16.43 3.15
N MET A 150 3.85 16.23 2.24
CA MET A 150 3.90 16.85 0.92
C MET A 150 3.23 18.22 0.83
N SER A 151 2.61 18.70 1.91
CA SER A 151 2.07 20.08 1.95
C SER A 151 3.16 21.14 1.93
N ASP A 152 4.31 20.84 2.54
CA ASP A 152 5.48 21.71 2.69
C ASP A 152 6.79 21.00 2.32
N VAL A 153 6.71 19.74 1.87
CA VAL A 153 7.85 18.91 1.48
C VAL A 153 8.82 18.68 2.65
N SER A 154 8.32 18.75 3.89
CA SER A 154 9.12 18.50 5.08
C SER A 154 9.38 17.01 5.29
N LEU A 155 10.58 16.68 5.76
CA LEU A 155 10.92 15.33 6.20
C LEU A 155 10.33 15.12 7.60
N VAL A 156 9.38 14.20 7.72
CA VAL A 156 8.75 13.83 8.99
C VAL A 156 9.57 12.77 9.71
N ASP A 157 10.01 11.73 9.01
CA ASP A 157 10.79 10.66 9.61
C ASP A 157 11.81 10.03 8.65
N CYS A 158 12.89 9.52 9.23
CA CYS A 158 13.88 8.70 8.55
C CYS A 158 14.22 7.48 9.41
N SER A 159 13.61 6.36 9.08
CA SER A 159 13.81 5.10 9.80
C SER A 159 14.84 4.22 9.10
N ALA A 160 15.83 3.77 9.85
CA ALA A 160 16.83 2.81 9.36
C ALA A 160 16.30 1.38 9.46
N THR A 161 16.57 0.59 8.41
CA THR A 161 16.11 -0.79 8.25
C THR A 161 17.30 -1.73 8.11
N ILE A 162 17.04 -3.03 8.26
CA ILE A 162 17.89 -4.08 7.68
C ILE A 162 17.93 -3.90 6.15
N TYR A 163 18.82 -4.61 5.47
CA TYR A 163 18.89 -4.62 4.01
C TYR A 163 17.53 -4.99 3.37
N ASN A 164 16.79 -3.98 2.92
CA ASN A 164 15.44 -4.07 2.39
C ASN A 164 15.47 -4.18 0.86
N LEU A 165 16.09 -5.24 0.35
CA LEU A 165 16.35 -5.44 -1.08
C LEU A 165 15.10 -5.31 -1.97
N PHE A 166 13.93 -5.66 -1.45
CA PHE A 166 12.66 -5.68 -2.18
C PHE A 166 11.80 -4.44 -1.96
N GLY A 167 12.32 -3.42 -1.26
CA GLY A 167 11.60 -2.18 -0.98
C GLY A 167 10.30 -2.40 -0.19
N MET A 168 10.31 -3.35 0.74
CA MET A 168 9.11 -3.72 1.51
C MET A 168 8.68 -2.59 2.43
N VAL A 169 7.44 -2.17 2.26
CA VAL A 169 6.72 -1.23 3.11
C VAL A 169 5.23 -1.45 2.89
N SER A 170 4.43 -1.25 3.92
CA SER A 170 2.98 -1.19 3.83
C SER A 170 2.48 0.07 4.52
N THR A 171 1.44 0.66 3.96
CA THR A 171 0.75 1.82 4.53
C THR A 171 -0.73 1.48 4.69
N SER A 172 -1.37 1.99 5.74
CA SER A 172 -2.83 1.99 5.83
C SER A 172 -3.41 2.88 4.72
N SER A 173 -4.63 2.55 4.29
CA SER A 173 -5.41 3.39 3.36
C SER A 173 -6.52 4.15 4.07
N SER A 174 -6.69 3.95 5.38
CA SER A 174 -7.62 4.72 6.19
C SER A 174 -7.22 6.19 6.26
N LYS A 175 -8.23 7.07 6.36
CA LYS A 175 -8.05 8.49 6.65
C LYS A 175 -7.91 8.78 8.15
N THR A 176 -8.26 7.81 9.00
CA THR A 176 -8.29 7.96 10.46
C THR A 176 -6.93 7.66 11.09
N LEU A 177 -6.27 6.60 10.64
CA LEU A 177 -4.98 6.15 11.17
C LEU A 177 -3.94 6.14 10.07
N ASN A 178 -2.85 6.89 10.28
CA ASN A 178 -1.70 6.85 9.39
C ASN A 178 -0.67 5.88 9.93
N ILE A 179 -0.76 4.64 9.47
CA ILE A 179 0.12 3.56 9.91
C ILE A 179 1.06 3.19 8.77
N ILE A 180 2.34 3.12 9.08
CA ILE A 180 3.39 2.66 8.17
C ILE A 180 4.09 1.48 8.83
N ALA A 181 4.14 0.35 8.12
CA ALA A 181 4.83 -0.86 8.57
C ALA A 181 5.98 -1.19 7.61
N HIS A 182 7.18 -1.42 8.14
CA HIS A 182 8.35 -1.81 7.36
C HIS A 182 9.31 -2.69 8.17
N PRO A 183 10.26 -3.40 7.55
CA PRO A 183 11.27 -4.17 8.27
C PRO A 183 12.10 -3.30 9.22
N GLY A 184 12.40 -3.82 10.41
CA GLY A 184 13.29 -3.16 11.37
C GLY A 184 14.76 -3.39 11.06
N LYS A 185 15.65 -2.89 11.95
CA LYS A 185 17.11 -3.03 11.83
C LYS A 185 17.62 -4.47 12.04
N LEU A 186 16.84 -5.31 12.71
CA LEU A 186 17.23 -6.66 13.09
C LEU A 186 16.46 -7.68 12.25
N ARG A 187 17.08 -8.84 12.03
CA ARG A 187 16.45 -9.96 11.31
C ARG A 187 15.09 -10.27 11.91
N GLY A 188 14.07 -10.44 11.08
CA GLY A 188 12.72 -10.83 11.50
C GLY A 188 11.97 -9.83 12.40
N THR A 189 12.46 -8.58 12.52
CA THR A 189 11.71 -7.50 13.17
C THR A 189 10.92 -6.68 12.17
N VAL A 190 9.77 -6.18 12.61
CA VAL A 190 8.94 -5.20 11.90
C VAL A 190 8.79 -3.98 12.80
N VAL A 191 8.88 -2.80 12.18
CA VAL A 191 8.62 -1.51 12.80
C VAL A 191 7.28 -1.03 12.26
N VAL A 192 6.38 -0.68 13.17
CA VAL A 192 5.11 -0.03 12.88
C VAL A 192 5.17 1.38 13.43
N GLN A 193 4.81 2.35 12.60
CA GLN A 193 4.81 3.76 12.93
C GLN A 193 3.41 4.31 12.77
N LEU A 194 2.88 4.90 13.83
CA LEU A 194 1.59 5.56 13.83
C LEU A 194 1.82 7.07 13.92
N TYR A 195 1.17 7.83 13.04
CA TYR A 195 1.20 9.29 13.05
C TYR A 195 -0.20 9.84 13.27
N THR A 196 -0.41 10.53 14.39
CA THR A 196 -1.67 11.22 14.69
C THR A 196 -1.44 12.72 14.80
N LYS A 197 -2.45 13.51 14.42
CA LYS A 197 -2.44 14.94 14.72
C LYS A 197 -2.97 15.12 16.14
N LEU A 198 -2.24 15.83 16.98
CA LEU A 198 -2.76 16.26 18.27
C LEU A 198 -3.89 17.28 18.02
N PRO A 199 -5.05 17.17 18.69
CA PRO A 199 -5.98 18.28 18.74
C PRO A 199 -5.23 19.45 19.38
N LYS A 200 -5.14 20.59 18.67
CA LYS A 200 -4.66 21.81 19.31
C LYS A 200 -5.59 22.07 20.49
N LYS A 201 -5.06 22.12 21.71
CA LYS A 201 -5.79 22.68 22.85
C LYS A 201 -6.12 24.13 22.49
N SER A 202 -7.31 24.37 21.93
CA SER A 202 -7.89 25.70 22.01
C SER A 202 -8.18 25.92 23.49
N SER A 203 -7.75 27.06 23.99
CA SER A 203 -8.24 27.64 25.23
C SER A 203 -9.76 27.84 25.09
N PHE A 204 -10.53 26.80 25.38
CA PHE A 204 -11.96 26.90 25.61
C PHE A 204 -12.13 27.39 27.05
N SER A 205 -12.80 28.52 27.20
CA SER A 205 -13.30 29.01 28.49
C SER A 205 -14.35 28.04 29.03
N ASP A 206 -14.35 27.85 30.34
CA ASP A 206 -15.15 26.89 31.11
C ASP A 206 -16.69 27.04 31.02
N GLU A 207 -17.23 27.85 30.09
CA GLU A 207 -18.68 28.14 30.02
C GLU A 207 -19.46 27.32 28.98
N ASP A 208 -18.79 26.62 28.05
CA ASP A 208 -19.48 25.84 26.99
C ASP A 208 -19.82 24.38 27.37
N GLU A 209 -19.43 23.90 28.57
CA GLU A 209 -19.75 22.55 29.04
C GLU A 209 -21.23 22.35 29.45
N LEU A 210 -22.05 23.41 29.50
CA LEU A 210 -23.41 23.31 30.01
C LEU A 210 -24.50 22.93 28.99
N PHE A 211 -24.20 22.84 27.68
CA PHE A 211 -25.24 22.66 26.64
C PHE A 211 -25.10 21.43 25.73
N SER A 212 -24.34 20.41 26.13
CA SER A 212 -24.29 19.13 25.39
C SER A 212 -24.76 17.94 26.24
N GLN A 213 -26.01 18.00 26.71
CA GLN A 213 -26.72 16.79 27.16
C GLN A 213 -27.82 16.43 26.16
N GLU A 214 -27.48 15.57 25.20
CA GLU A 214 -28.46 14.66 24.59
C GLU A 214 -28.16 13.23 25.04
N PRO A 215 -29.19 12.39 25.27
CA PRO A 215 -29.04 11.15 26.02
C PRO A 215 -28.29 10.10 25.20
N ARG A 216 -27.16 9.62 25.76
CA ARG A 216 -26.42 8.46 25.23
C ARG A 216 -27.28 7.21 25.33
N SER A 217 -27.66 6.63 24.18
CA SER A 217 -28.03 5.23 24.12
C SER A 217 -26.77 4.38 24.36
N GLU A 218 -26.81 3.55 25.41
CA GLU A 218 -25.74 2.63 25.80
C GLU A 218 -25.41 1.64 24.68
N ASN A 219 -24.30 1.85 23.98
CA ASN A 219 -23.58 0.81 23.26
C ASN A 219 -22.12 0.82 23.76
N ASN A 220 -21.82 -0.04 24.74
CA ASN A 220 -20.53 -0.16 25.44
C ASN A 220 -19.36 -0.70 24.57
N VAL A 221 -19.43 -0.59 23.24
CA VAL A 221 -18.45 -1.21 22.33
C VAL A 221 -17.37 -0.21 21.88
N GLU A 222 -17.68 1.08 21.73
CA GLU A 222 -16.70 2.10 21.31
C GLU A 222 -15.75 2.56 22.44
N SER A 223 -16.01 2.17 23.70
CA SER A 223 -15.28 2.70 24.86
C SER A 223 -13.94 2.02 25.14
N MET A 224 -13.74 0.77 24.70
CA MET A 224 -12.52 0.00 25.02
C MET A 224 -11.41 0.24 23.98
N GLU A 225 -11.74 0.20 22.69
CA GLU A 225 -10.79 0.49 21.61
C GLU A 225 -10.25 1.93 21.68
N SER A 226 -11.12 2.89 22.03
CA SER A 226 -10.72 4.28 22.22
C SER A 226 -9.75 4.44 23.39
N PHE A 227 -9.92 3.67 24.47
CA PHE A 227 -9.05 3.75 25.64
C PHE A 227 -7.63 3.26 25.36
N TYR A 228 -7.47 2.06 24.77
CA TYR A 228 -6.14 1.53 24.42
C TYR A 228 -5.42 2.39 23.39
N LEU A 229 -6.16 2.91 22.41
CA LEU A 229 -5.59 3.79 21.40
C LEU A 229 -5.10 5.10 22.06
N ASN A 230 -5.85 5.67 23.00
CA ASN A 230 -5.42 6.86 23.74
C ASN A 230 -4.13 6.61 24.53
N GLU A 231 -4.02 5.49 25.26
CA GLU A 231 -2.79 5.15 25.99
C GLU A 231 -1.57 5.01 25.06
N ILE A 232 -1.75 4.32 23.92
CA ILE A 232 -0.69 4.19 22.91
C ILE A 232 -0.31 5.57 22.36
N LEU A 233 -1.28 6.46 22.13
CA LEU A 233 -1.01 7.82 21.66
C LEU A 233 -0.31 8.67 22.71
N GLU A 234 -0.66 8.55 23.98
CA GLU A 234 0.01 9.26 25.08
C GLU A 234 1.50 8.90 25.20
N SER A 235 1.88 7.68 24.78
CA SER A 235 3.29 7.24 24.75
C SER A 235 4.12 7.82 23.59
N GLY A 236 3.50 8.53 22.66
CA GLY A 236 4.17 8.97 21.44
C GLY A 236 5.07 10.21 21.60
N GLU A 237 6.00 10.35 20.66
CA GLU A 237 6.92 11.48 20.58
C GLU A 237 6.36 12.56 19.64
N GLU A 238 6.45 13.84 20.04
CA GLU A 238 6.07 14.95 19.17
C GLU A 238 7.08 15.12 18.02
N VAL A 239 6.58 15.05 16.78
CA VAL A 239 7.34 15.24 15.55
C VAL A 239 6.63 16.29 14.69
N GLY A 240 7.07 17.54 14.84
CA GLY A 240 6.46 18.69 14.17
C GLY A 240 5.03 18.94 14.67
N SER A 241 4.04 18.71 13.80
CA SER A 241 2.60 18.85 14.15
C SER A 241 1.90 17.53 14.45
N TYR A 242 2.66 16.44 14.56
CA TYR A 242 2.13 15.10 14.80
C TYR A 242 2.70 14.53 16.08
N ASN A 243 1.93 13.66 16.68
CA ASN A 243 2.43 12.69 17.64
C ASN A 243 2.76 11.38 16.90
N LYS A 244 3.94 10.84 17.15
CA LYS A 244 4.49 9.66 16.49
C LYS A 244 4.71 8.56 17.51
N VAL A 245 4.06 7.42 17.29
CA VAL A 245 4.30 6.20 18.08
C VAL A 245 5.08 5.20 17.24
N VAL A 246 6.08 4.55 17.84
CA VAL A 246 6.92 3.55 17.15
C VAL A 246 6.88 2.22 17.89
N LEU A 247 6.26 1.23 17.29
CA LEU A 247 6.20 -0.13 17.78
C LEU A 247 7.26 -0.99 17.09
N LYS A 248 8.13 -1.64 17.87
CA LYS A 248 9.21 -2.51 17.37
C LYS A 248 8.92 -3.95 17.77
N MET A 249 8.57 -4.79 16.80
CA MET A 249 8.10 -6.15 17.08
C MET A 249 9.04 -7.20 16.49
N LYS A 250 9.45 -8.20 17.28
CA LYS A 250 10.22 -9.37 16.85
C LYS A 250 9.28 -10.53 16.49
N LEU A 251 8.85 -10.56 15.23
CA LEU A 251 7.77 -11.45 14.78
C LEU A 251 8.27 -12.79 14.21
N HIS A 252 9.48 -12.79 13.63
CA HIS A 252 10.07 -13.95 12.98
C HIS A 252 11.54 -14.15 13.37
N ARG A 253 12.04 -15.38 13.20
CA ARG A 253 13.47 -15.71 13.43
C ARG A 253 14.35 -15.38 12.23
N SER A 254 13.78 -15.43 11.03
CA SER A 254 14.46 -15.18 9.75
C SER A 254 14.01 -13.87 9.10
N ASP A 255 14.58 -13.55 7.95
CA ASP A 255 14.31 -12.30 7.22
C ASP A 255 12.83 -12.22 6.83
N ILE A 256 12.23 -11.04 7.01
CA ILE A 256 10.87 -10.76 6.56
C ILE A 256 10.86 -10.79 5.03
N THR A 257 9.83 -11.39 4.46
CA THR A 257 9.65 -11.48 3.00
C THR A 257 8.40 -10.75 2.51
N ALA A 258 7.43 -10.51 3.39
CA ALA A 258 6.31 -9.62 3.14
C ALA A 258 5.82 -9.03 4.46
N VAL A 259 5.38 -7.79 4.40
CA VAL A 259 4.64 -7.07 5.45
C VAL A 259 3.49 -6.36 4.74
N THR A 260 2.26 -6.55 5.24
CA THR A 260 1.09 -5.86 4.73
C THR A 260 0.17 -5.49 5.88
N LEU A 261 -0.37 -4.27 5.79
CA LEU A 261 -1.44 -3.79 6.64
C LEU A 261 -2.77 -4.03 5.91
N SER A 262 -3.81 -4.23 6.70
CA SER A 262 -5.21 -4.08 6.28
C SER A 262 -5.48 -2.62 5.89
N PRO A 263 -6.49 -2.34 5.04
CA PRO A 263 -6.80 -0.98 4.64
C PRO A 263 -7.14 -0.05 5.81
N ASN A 264 -7.84 -0.56 6.83
CA ASN A 264 -8.15 0.17 8.06
C ASN A 264 -6.93 0.32 8.99
N GLY A 265 -5.91 -0.55 8.85
CA GLY A 265 -4.64 -0.48 9.56
C GLY A 265 -4.58 -1.28 10.87
N TYR A 266 -5.65 -1.95 11.27
CA TYR A 266 -5.72 -2.69 12.53
C TYR A 266 -5.10 -4.09 12.43
N LEU A 267 -5.20 -4.75 11.28
CA LEU A 267 -4.55 -6.04 11.05
C LEU A 267 -3.23 -5.90 10.27
N MET A 268 -2.23 -6.69 10.66
CA MET A 268 -0.96 -6.80 9.97
C MET A 268 -0.63 -8.26 9.66
N ALA A 269 -0.44 -8.60 8.38
CA ALA A 269 0.06 -9.91 7.97
C ALA A 269 1.55 -9.85 7.62
N THR A 270 2.32 -10.82 8.11
CA THR A 270 3.75 -10.93 7.85
C THR A 270 4.18 -12.35 7.50
N SER A 271 5.17 -12.44 6.62
CA SER A 271 5.83 -13.70 6.28
C SER A 271 7.33 -13.56 6.37
N SER A 272 8.01 -14.69 6.54
CA SER A 272 9.46 -14.76 6.56
C SER A 272 10.01 -15.82 5.59
N GLN A 273 11.31 -15.71 5.32
CA GLN A 273 12.04 -16.59 4.41
C GLN A 273 12.07 -18.03 4.92
N GLU A 274 12.42 -18.19 6.20
CA GLU A 274 12.40 -19.48 6.90
C GLU A 274 11.21 -19.50 7.86
N GLY A 275 10.29 -20.43 7.63
CA GLY A 275 9.11 -20.58 8.48
C GLY A 275 7.98 -21.24 7.70
N ARG A 276 7.22 -22.09 8.39
CA ARG A 276 6.08 -22.83 7.83
C ARG A 276 4.78 -22.02 7.85
N PHE A 277 4.82 -20.79 8.37
CA PHE A 277 3.63 -19.99 8.62
C PHE A 277 3.75 -18.58 8.06
N ILE A 278 2.62 -18.08 7.64
CA ILE A 278 2.33 -16.64 7.50
C ILE A 278 1.51 -16.29 8.74
N LYS A 279 1.73 -15.12 9.32
CA LYS A 279 1.15 -14.76 10.62
C LYS A 279 0.34 -13.48 10.47
N LEU A 280 -0.85 -13.44 11.06
CA LEU A 280 -1.71 -12.27 11.23
C LEU A 280 -1.58 -11.76 12.66
N PHE A 281 -1.42 -10.45 12.80
CA PHE A 281 -1.29 -9.79 14.09
C PHE A 281 -2.29 -8.64 14.20
N ASP A 282 -2.67 -8.32 15.43
CA ASP A 282 -3.17 -6.99 15.74
C ASP A 282 -2.00 -6.01 15.63
N THR A 283 -2.23 -4.88 14.97
CA THR A 283 -1.17 -3.95 14.59
C THR A 283 -0.72 -3.08 15.75
N LEU A 284 -1.64 -2.76 16.67
CA LEU A 284 -1.41 -1.82 17.76
C LEU A 284 -0.84 -2.52 19.00
N SER A 285 -1.41 -3.66 19.39
CA SER A 285 -0.89 -4.50 20.50
C SER A 285 0.30 -5.37 20.09
N GLY A 286 0.40 -5.73 18.82
CA GLY A 286 1.37 -6.70 18.32
C GLY A 286 1.03 -8.16 18.65
N GLU A 287 -0.17 -8.43 19.17
CA GLU A 287 -0.62 -9.77 19.49
C GLU A 287 -0.84 -10.62 18.24
N LEU A 288 -0.49 -11.90 18.33
CA LEU A 288 -0.67 -12.86 17.22
C LEU A 288 -2.15 -13.28 17.16
N ILE A 289 -2.84 -12.99 16.04
CA ILE A 289 -4.24 -13.33 15.80
C ILE A 289 -4.41 -14.73 15.18
N GLN A 290 -3.71 -14.98 14.08
CA GLN A 290 -3.93 -16.21 13.30
C GLN A 290 -2.64 -16.63 12.60
N VAL A 291 -2.52 -17.93 12.33
CA VAL A 291 -1.41 -18.47 11.53
C VAL A 291 -1.94 -19.24 10.32
N PHE A 292 -1.38 -18.93 9.16
CA PHE A 292 -1.69 -19.60 7.89
C PHE A 292 -0.56 -20.54 7.53
N ARG A 293 -0.86 -21.83 7.43
CA ARG A 293 0.14 -22.86 7.11
C ARG A 293 0.50 -22.81 5.63
N LYS A 294 1.78 -22.66 5.34
CA LYS A 294 2.34 -22.81 4.00
C LYS A 294 2.27 -24.29 3.61
N THR A 295 1.70 -24.58 2.44
CA THR A 295 1.63 -25.94 1.90
C THR A 295 3.00 -26.45 1.47
N ASN A 296 3.10 -27.75 1.14
CA ASN A 296 4.33 -28.28 0.56
C ASN A 296 4.63 -27.56 -0.76
N ARG A 297 5.91 -27.23 -0.99
CA ARG A 297 6.36 -26.52 -2.20
C ARG A 297 5.72 -25.12 -2.39
N PHE A 298 5.43 -24.41 -1.29
CA PHE A 298 4.79 -23.08 -1.30
C PHE A 298 5.49 -22.02 -2.18
N GLY A 299 6.82 -22.00 -2.17
CA GLY A 299 7.61 -20.90 -2.74
C GLY A 299 7.91 -19.82 -1.70
N ARG A 300 8.76 -18.85 -2.09
CA ARG A 300 9.03 -17.67 -1.28
C ARG A 300 7.87 -16.70 -1.42
N VAL A 301 7.27 -16.28 -0.31
CA VAL A 301 6.26 -15.21 -0.33
C VAL A 301 6.90 -13.93 -0.84
N THR A 302 6.33 -13.34 -1.88
CA THR A 302 6.77 -12.07 -2.46
C THR A 302 5.85 -10.93 -2.07
N ARG A 303 4.55 -11.20 -1.87
CA ARG A 303 3.59 -10.19 -1.42
C ARG A 303 2.40 -10.83 -0.72
N CYS A 304 1.86 -10.11 0.25
CA CYS A 304 0.56 -10.40 0.87
C CYS A 304 -0.37 -9.20 0.64
N VAL A 305 -1.67 -9.46 0.57
CA VAL A 305 -2.72 -8.41 0.48
C VAL A 305 -3.91 -8.85 1.32
N ILE A 306 -4.34 -7.99 2.24
CA ILE A 306 -5.59 -8.16 3.00
C ILE A 306 -6.69 -7.43 2.24
N ASP A 307 -7.83 -8.08 2.07
CA ASP A 307 -9.04 -7.51 1.48
C ASP A 307 -9.58 -6.31 2.29
N LYS A 308 -10.39 -5.45 1.65
CA LYS A 308 -11.02 -4.29 2.27
C LYS A 308 -11.85 -4.65 3.50
N ASP A 309 -12.59 -5.74 3.42
CA ASP A 309 -13.45 -6.19 4.52
C ASP A 309 -12.69 -7.04 5.54
N SER A 310 -11.36 -7.18 5.37
CA SER A 310 -10.48 -7.98 6.24
C SER A 310 -10.90 -9.44 6.39
N ARG A 311 -11.65 -9.96 5.42
CA ARG A 311 -12.12 -11.36 5.39
C ARG A 311 -11.12 -12.30 4.74
N TRP A 312 -10.36 -11.81 3.78
CA TRP A 312 -9.45 -12.63 2.98
C TRP A 312 -8.02 -12.10 3.05
N LEU A 313 -7.08 -13.02 3.20
CA LEU A 313 -5.66 -12.80 3.00
C LEU A 313 -5.23 -13.52 1.73
N ALA A 314 -4.75 -12.76 0.76
CA ALA A 314 -4.06 -13.34 -0.37
C ALA A 314 -2.56 -13.26 -0.26
N VAL A 315 -1.92 -14.29 -0.83
CA VAL A 315 -0.49 -14.50 -0.77
C VAL A 315 0.03 -14.86 -2.16
N VAL A 316 0.92 -14.01 -2.65
CA VAL A 316 1.66 -14.21 -3.89
C VAL A 316 3.05 -14.73 -3.54
N THR A 317 3.52 -15.72 -4.31
CA THR A 317 4.86 -16.28 -4.15
C THR A 317 5.68 -16.10 -5.43
N ASP A 318 6.96 -16.45 -5.36
CA ASP A 318 7.85 -16.55 -6.53
C ASP A 318 7.49 -17.72 -7.46
N ARG A 319 6.57 -18.57 -7.04
CA ARG A 319 6.00 -19.65 -7.85
C ARG A 319 4.68 -19.18 -8.45
N PRO A 320 4.26 -19.76 -9.59
CA PRO A 320 3.01 -19.42 -10.24
C PRO A 320 1.83 -20.04 -9.47
N LYS A 321 1.59 -19.60 -8.22
CA LYS A 321 0.42 -19.95 -7.42
C LYS A 321 0.02 -18.75 -6.59
N LEU A 322 -1.27 -18.43 -6.61
CA LEU A 322 -1.90 -17.52 -5.66
C LEU A 322 -2.54 -18.40 -4.58
N TYR A 323 -2.38 -18.02 -3.31
CA TYR A 323 -3.05 -18.66 -2.19
C TYR A 323 -4.00 -17.64 -1.57
N VAL A 324 -5.23 -18.05 -1.26
CA VAL A 324 -6.20 -17.23 -0.53
C VAL A 324 -6.56 -17.95 0.77
N TYR A 325 -6.53 -17.22 1.87
CA TYR A 325 -6.85 -17.71 3.20
C TYR A 325 -8.00 -16.88 3.77
N GLU A 326 -8.90 -17.54 4.49
CA GLU A 326 -9.95 -16.86 5.26
C GLU A 326 -9.35 -16.35 6.57
N ILE A 327 -9.65 -15.11 6.90
CA ILE A 327 -9.31 -14.49 8.18
C ILE A 327 -10.43 -14.84 9.16
N ASP A 328 -10.06 -15.41 10.30
CA ASP A 328 -11.00 -15.80 11.33
C ASP A 328 -11.44 -14.57 12.16
N HIS A 329 -12.64 -14.07 11.87
CA HIS A 329 -13.23 -12.93 12.57
C HIS A 329 -13.60 -13.23 14.03
N GLU A 330 -13.75 -14.50 14.44
CA GLU A 330 -13.89 -14.84 15.86
C GLU A 330 -12.56 -14.65 16.58
N ALA A 331 -11.46 -15.12 15.99
CA ALA A 331 -10.12 -14.91 16.54
C ALA A 331 -9.71 -13.43 16.57
N VAL A 332 -10.18 -12.60 15.63
CA VAL A 332 -10.01 -11.14 15.65
C VAL A 332 -10.75 -10.55 16.85
N ARG A 333 -12.05 -10.87 17.01
CA ARG A 333 -12.86 -10.39 18.15
C ARG A 333 -12.29 -10.82 19.50
N ASP A 334 -11.86 -12.07 19.64
CA ASP A 334 -11.23 -12.56 20.88
C ASP A 334 -9.97 -11.76 21.24
N CYS A 335 -9.23 -11.28 20.24
CA CYS A 335 -8.06 -10.42 20.43
C CYS A 335 -8.48 -9.02 20.89
N GLU A 336 -9.50 -8.43 20.27
CA GLU A 336 -10.04 -7.11 20.63
C GLU A 336 -10.55 -7.06 22.08
N PHE A 337 -11.13 -8.16 22.57
CA PHE A 337 -11.64 -8.26 23.95
C PHE A 337 -10.63 -8.83 24.97
N GLY A 338 -9.37 -9.05 24.60
CA GLY A 338 -8.32 -9.50 25.52
C GLY A 338 -8.60 -10.89 26.14
N ASN A 339 -9.18 -11.82 25.37
CA ASN A 339 -9.55 -13.15 25.87
C ASN A 339 -8.31 -14.01 26.21
N LEU A 340 -8.00 -14.17 27.50
CA LEU A 340 -6.82 -14.90 28.00
C LEU A 340 -6.82 -16.41 27.67
N ASN A 341 -7.97 -17.01 27.36
CA ASN A 341 -8.10 -18.44 27.05
C ASN A 341 -8.05 -18.76 25.55
N ARG A 342 -7.65 -17.77 24.75
CA ARG A 342 -7.65 -17.86 23.29
C ARG A 342 -6.67 -18.91 22.77
N LYS A 343 -7.16 -19.79 21.88
CA LYS A 343 -6.32 -20.72 21.12
C LYS A 343 -5.95 -20.09 19.79
N ILE A 344 -4.67 -20.11 19.43
CA ILE A 344 -4.24 -19.68 18.10
C ILE A 344 -4.92 -20.58 17.07
N ASN A 345 -5.70 -19.98 16.17
CA ASN A 345 -6.38 -20.76 15.14
C ASN A 345 -5.37 -21.24 14.08
N PHE A 346 -5.34 -22.57 13.88
CA PHE A 346 -4.56 -23.26 12.85
C PHE A 346 -5.42 -23.82 11.71
N ALA A 347 -6.75 -23.75 11.83
CA ALA A 347 -7.69 -24.17 10.82
C ALA A 347 -7.59 -23.22 9.64
N ASN A 348 -6.87 -23.63 8.60
CA ASN A 348 -6.77 -22.88 7.37
C ASN A 348 -6.64 -23.85 6.22
N SER A 349 -7.79 -24.15 5.59
CA SER A 349 -7.78 -24.69 4.23
C SER A 349 -7.39 -23.53 3.32
N CYS A 350 -6.23 -23.62 2.68
CA CYS A 350 -5.91 -22.70 1.60
C CYS A 350 -6.98 -22.87 0.53
N ILE A 351 -7.68 -21.79 0.23
CA ILE A 351 -8.71 -21.79 -0.78
C ILE A 351 -8.06 -21.25 -2.06
N VAL A 352 -8.20 -22.02 -3.13
CA VAL A 352 -7.89 -21.65 -4.51
C VAL A 352 -6.42 -21.69 -4.94
N ASP A 353 -6.16 -22.51 -5.97
CA ASP A 353 -5.04 -22.34 -6.91
C ASP A 353 -5.66 -21.80 -8.22
N ILE A 354 -5.43 -20.52 -8.55
CA ILE A 354 -5.98 -19.90 -9.77
C ILE A 354 -5.47 -20.53 -11.07
N ASN A 355 -4.40 -21.35 -11.00
CA ASN A 355 -3.90 -22.10 -12.14
C ASN A 355 -4.51 -23.50 -12.22
N ASN A 356 -5.32 -23.90 -11.24
CA ASN A 356 -6.08 -25.14 -11.30
C ASN A 356 -7.40 -24.91 -12.05
N ASP A 357 -7.34 -25.03 -13.38
CA ASP A 357 -8.49 -24.89 -14.28
C ASP A 357 -9.66 -25.84 -13.96
N ASP A 358 -9.42 -26.90 -13.17
CA ASP A 358 -10.46 -27.86 -12.78
C ASP A 358 -11.30 -27.39 -11.57
N SER A 359 -10.80 -26.41 -10.80
CA SER A 359 -11.54 -25.81 -9.69
C SER A 359 -12.59 -24.81 -10.19
N GLU A 360 -13.73 -24.68 -9.51
CA GLU A 360 -14.78 -23.68 -9.87
C GLU A 360 -14.21 -22.26 -9.98
N VAL A 361 -13.28 -21.92 -9.09
CA VAL A 361 -12.61 -20.63 -9.09
C VAL A 361 -11.62 -20.52 -10.25
N GLY A 362 -10.89 -21.59 -10.59
CA GLY A 362 -10.08 -21.65 -11.80
C GLY A 362 -10.91 -21.49 -13.08
N LYS A 363 -12.12 -22.07 -13.14
CA LYS A 363 -13.08 -21.86 -14.24
C LYS A 363 -13.60 -20.42 -14.30
N TYR A 364 -13.88 -19.79 -13.15
CA TYR A 364 -14.24 -18.38 -13.07
C TYR A 364 -13.11 -17.48 -13.61
N PHE A 365 -11.88 -17.67 -13.16
CA PHE A 365 -10.72 -16.90 -13.64
C PHE A 365 -10.33 -17.26 -15.09
N LYS A 366 -10.64 -18.46 -15.57
CA LYS A 366 -10.48 -18.85 -16.98
C LYS A 366 -11.32 -17.96 -17.91
N MET A 367 -12.53 -17.56 -17.51
CA MET A 367 -13.32 -16.59 -18.29
C MET A 367 -12.61 -15.25 -18.43
N TYR A 368 -12.01 -14.73 -17.35
CA TYR A 368 -11.21 -13.50 -17.40
C TYR A 368 -9.90 -13.67 -18.17
N LYS A 369 -9.29 -14.86 -18.14
CA LYS A 369 -8.12 -15.20 -18.97
C LYS A 369 -8.44 -14.99 -20.46
N TYR A 370 -9.62 -15.44 -20.91
CA TYR A 370 -10.07 -15.23 -22.30
C TYR A 370 -10.47 -13.77 -22.59
N SER A 371 -11.14 -13.08 -21.65
CA SER A 371 -11.51 -11.67 -21.80
C SER A 371 -10.30 -10.72 -21.89
N ILE A 372 -9.18 -11.08 -21.24
CA ILE A 372 -7.93 -10.32 -21.31
C ILE A 372 -7.13 -10.68 -22.59
N ILE A 373 -7.32 -11.87 -23.16
CA ILE A 373 -6.74 -12.27 -24.45
C ILE A 373 -7.46 -11.58 -25.62
N ASN A 374 -8.76 -11.30 -25.49
CA ASN A 374 -9.56 -10.57 -26.49
C ASN A 374 -10.36 -9.42 -25.84
N PRO A 375 -9.73 -8.26 -25.56
CA PRO A 375 -10.51 -7.07 -25.25
C PRO A 375 -11.35 -6.71 -26.47
N ALA A 376 -12.68 -6.61 -26.28
CA ALA A 376 -13.68 -6.31 -27.32
C ALA A 376 -13.61 -4.87 -27.88
N THR A 377 -12.42 -4.25 -27.87
CA THR A 377 -12.14 -2.98 -28.52
C THR A 377 -10.86 -3.12 -29.31
N SER A 378 -10.97 -2.98 -30.63
CA SER A 378 -9.92 -3.05 -31.63
C SER A 378 -8.91 -1.90 -31.52
N CYS A 379 -8.22 -1.80 -30.39
CA CYS A 379 -7.03 -0.96 -30.26
C CYS A 379 -5.81 -1.85 -30.42
N CYS A 380 -5.40 -1.97 -31.69
CA CYS A 380 -4.08 -2.34 -32.19
C CYS A 380 -3.49 -3.67 -31.70
N ARG A 381 -3.31 -4.57 -32.69
CA ARG A 381 -2.52 -5.80 -32.62
C ARG A 381 -1.18 -5.54 -31.93
N ASP A 382 -1.07 -5.83 -30.64
CA ASP A 382 0.21 -6.08 -30.02
C ASP A 382 0.09 -6.90 -28.75
N LYS A 383 1.10 -7.72 -28.52
CA LYS A 383 1.25 -8.77 -27.48
C LYS A 383 1.28 -8.22 -26.02
N PHE A 384 0.75 -7.01 -25.80
CA PHE A 384 0.78 -6.24 -24.57
C PHE A 384 -0.06 -6.89 -23.45
N CYS A 385 -1.31 -7.27 -23.74
CA CYS A 385 -2.19 -7.91 -22.75
C CYS A 385 -1.72 -9.33 -22.37
N ASN A 386 -1.21 -10.11 -23.34
CA ASN A 386 -0.67 -11.45 -23.09
C ASN A 386 0.57 -11.46 -22.19
N LYS A 387 1.31 -10.34 -22.07
CA LYS A 387 2.43 -10.22 -21.13
C LYS A 387 1.99 -9.79 -19.74
N VAL A 388 0.98 -8.93 -19.62
CA VAL A 388 0.38 -8.52 -18.33
C VAL A 388 -0.32 -9.70 -17.65
N VAL A 389 -1.02 -10.55 -18.43
CA VAL A 389 -1.68 -11.78 -17.93
C VAL A 389 -0.69 -12.79 -17.38
N ASN A 390 0.51 -12.87 -17.95
CA ASN A 390 1.49 -13.88 -17.56
C ASN A 390 2.34 -13.49 -16.35
N LYS A 391 2.26 -12.25 -15.83
CA LYS A 391 3.13 -11.80 -14.72
C LYS A 391 2.56 -10.84 -13.66
N THR A 392 1.26 -10.51 -13.62
CA THR A 392 0.77 -9.56 -12.59
C THR A 392 -0.64 -9.94 -12.13
N ILE A 393 -0.80 -10.41 -10.89
CA ILE A 393 -1.33 -9.60 -9.78
C ILE A 393 -2.50 -8.73 -10.28
N MET A 394 -3.59 -9.37 -10.70
CA MET A 394 -4.89 -8.73 -10.84
C MET A 394 -5.90 -9.58 -10.10
N LEU A 395 -6.72 -8.93 -9.26
CA LEU A 395 -7.93 -9.44 -8.60
C LEU A 395 -7.78 -9.87 -7.13
N LEU A 396 -7.56 -8.90 -6.24
CA LEU A 396 -7.89 -9.02 -4.81
C LEU A 396 -8.64 -7.84 -4.19
N GLN A 397 -8.92 -6.76 -4.93
CA GLN A 397 -9.70 -5.62 -4.43
C GLN A 397 -11.08 -5.48 -5.10
N SER A 398 -11.51 -6.50 -5.86
CA SER A 398 -12.78 -6.53 -6.59
C SER A 398 -13.68 -7.71 -6.18
N PHE A 399 -13.59 -8.17 -4.92
CA PHE A 399 -14.38 -9.28 -4.40
C PHE A 399 -15.80 -8.99 -3.84
N PRO A 400 -16.48 -7.82 -4.04
CA PRO A 400 -17.75 -7.62 -3.34
C PRO A 400 -18.94 -8.47 -3.86
N TYR A 401 -18.79 -9.37 -4.84
CA TYR A 401 -19.95 -10.01 -5.50
C TYR A 401 -19.93 -11.53 -5.77
N ILE A 402 -19.03 -12.34 -5.18
CA ILE A 402 -19.03 -13.80 -5.46
C ILE A 402 -19.69 -14.65 -4.37
N CYS A 403 -19.94 -14.15 -3.16
CA CYS A 403 -20.56 -14.96 -2.10
C CYS A 403 -22.03 -14.61 -1.80
N SER A 404 -22.84 -14.39 -2.84
CA SER A 404 -24.30 -14.29 -2.71
C SER A 404 -25.07 -15.27 -3.59
N TYR A 405 -24.60 -16.51 -3.77
CA TYR A 405 -25.48 -17.59 -4.21
C TYR A 405 -25.12 -18.85 -3.43
N LYS A 406 -26.09 -19.28 -2.60
CA LYS A 406 -26.14 -20.62 -1.99
C LYS A 406 -26.30 -21.69 -3.05
#